data_AF-A0A3D5DM08-F1
#
_entry.id   AF-A0A3D5DM08-F1
#
_cell.length_a   1.000
_cell.length_b   1.000
_cell.length_c   1.000
_cell.angle_alpha   90.00
_cell.angle_beta   90.00
_cell.angle_gamma   90.00
#
_symmetry.space_group_name_H-M   'P 1'
#
loop_
_entity.id
_entity.type
_entity.pdbx_description
1 polymer ?
#
loop_
_entity_poly.entity_id
_entity_poly.type
_entity_poly.pdbx_seq_one_letter_code
_entity_poly.pdbx_strand_id
1 'polypeptide(L)'
;MQAICREVRELAHAAGPEVTETIKRTGRPYFVLQGNICALLAAKDHVNVFLYDGAIVPDPEGIITAGHGNKTARTVAVRQGETINAPALTAMFRHIIANNRAGGWRKLKREGSATASGEEAGRPG
;
A
#
# COMPACT_ATOMS: atom_id res chain seq x y z
N MET A 1 -15.85 7.38 12.43
CA MET A 1 -14.49 7.41 11.83
C MET A 1 -13.39 6.82 12.70
N GLN A 2 -13.32 7.12 14.00
CA GLN A 2 -12.23 6.65 14.87
C GLN A 2 -12.06 5.11 14.91
N ALA A 3 -13.16 4.36 14.84
CA ALA A 3 -13.13 2.89 14.77
C ALA A 3 -12.37 2.37 13.55
N ILE A 4 -12.66 2.89 12.35
CA ILE A 4 -11.97 2.51 11.10
C ILE A 4 -10.47 2.83 11.20
N CYS A 5 -10.10 4.01 11.70
CA CYS A 5 -8.69 4.36 11.86
C CYS A 5 -7.96 3.43 12.85
N ARG A 6 -8.63 3.02 13.93
CA ARG A 6 -8.08 2.08 14.90
C ARG A 6 -7.90 0.69 14.29
N GLU A 7 -8.89 0.21 13.56
CA GLU A 7 -8.81 -1.10 12.91
C GLU A 7 -7.68 -1.14 11.88
N VAL A 8 -7.56 -0.11 11.03
CA VAL A 8 -6.45 -0.03 10.06
C VAL A 8 -5.09 0.04 10.76
N ARG A 9 -4.98 0.74 11.90
CA ARG A 9 -3.77 0.74 12.75
C ARG A 9 -3.41 -0.67 13.21
N GLU A 10 -4.38 -1.39 13.77
CA GLU A 10 -4.17 -2.76 14.26
C GLU A 10 -3.72 -3.69 13.13
N LEU A 11 -4.33 -3.59 11.95
CA LEU A 11 -3.94 -4.37 10.78
C LEU A 11 -2.52 -4.02 10.28
N ALA A 12 -2.14 -2.74 10.30
CA ALA A 12 -0.81 -2.30 9.91
C ALA A 12 0.27 -2.85 10.86
N HIS A 13 0.05 -2.81 12.17
CA HIS A 13 0.97 -3.38 13.15
C HIS A 13 0.97 -4.92 13.14
N ALA A 14 -0.17 -5.57 12.85
CA ALA A 14 -0.24 -7.02 12.67
C ALA A 14 0.48 -7.50 11.39
N ALA A 15 0.60 -6.64 10.38
CA ALA A 15 1.38 -6.91 9.18
C ALA A 15 2.90 -6.85 9.42
N GLY A 16 3.35 -6.07 10.41
CA GLY A 16 4.75 -6.01 10.82
C GLY A 16 4.93 -5.35 12.20
N PRO A 17 5.48 -6.05 13.20
CA PRO A 17 5.66 -5.49 14.54
C PRO A 17 6.64 -4.31 14.58
N GLU A 18 7.53 -4.22 13.59
CA GLU A 18 8.49 -3.12 13.41
C GLU A 18 7.89 -1.88 12.73
N VAL A 19 6.60 -1.92 12.35
CA VAL A 19 5.92 -0.77 11.74
C VAL A 19 5.84 0.36 12.76
N THR A 20 6.32 1.53 12.35
CA THR A 20 6.27 2.75 13.18
C THR A 20 5.23 3.72 12.65
N GLU A 21 4.50 4.35 13.58
CA GLU A 21 3.58 5.44 13.25
C GLU A 21 4.30 6.78 13.38
N THR A 22 4.16 7.62 12.36
CA THR A 22 4.70 8.97 12.35
C THR A 22 3.63 9.94 11.87
N ILE A 23 3.50 11.08 12.53
CA ILE A 23 2.56 12.12 12.14
C ILE A 23 3.29 13.07 11.18
N LYS A 24 2.81 13.17 9.93
CA LYS A 24 3.35 14.08 8.91
C LYS A 24 2.21 14.93 8.35
N ARG A 25 2.52 16.15 7.88
CA ARG A 25 1.56 17.09 7.25
C ARG A 25 0.25 17.25 8.03
N THR A 26 0.20 18.24 8.91
CA THR A 26 -1.02 18.71 9.58
C THR A 26 -1.82 17.59 10.26
N GLY A 27 -1.15 16.71 11.01
CA GLY A 27 -1.82 15.69 11.83
C GLY A 27 -2.15 14.38 11.13
N ARG A 28 -1.64 14.14 9.92
CA ARG A 28 -1.94 12.92 9.16
C ARG A 28 -1.02 11.76 9.60
N PRO A 29 -1.56 10.62 10.04
CA PRO A 29 -0.76 9.47 10.44
C PRO A 29 -0.23 8.71 9.23
N TYR A 30 1.06 8.39 9.27
CA TYR A 30 1.77 7.57 8.30
C TYR A 30 2.36 6.35 9.01
N PHE A 31 2.25 5.20 8.36
CA PHE A 31 2.85 3.94 8.79
C PHE A 31 4.07 3.69 7.92
N VAL A 32 5.21 3.49 8.57
CA VAL A 32 6.49 3.38 7.87
C VAL A 32 7.30 2.19 8.40
N LEU A 33 7.94 1.50 7.45
CA LEU A 33 8.94 0.46 7.70
C LEU A 33 9.85 0.41 6.47
N GLN A 34 11.09 0.88 6.62
CA GLN A 34 12.07 1.00 5.52
C GLN A 34 11.53 1.72 4.27
N GLY A 35 10.50 2.56 4.45
CA GLY A 35 9.68 3.15 3.39
C GLY A 35 8.27 3.43 3.89
N ASN A 36 7.49 4.21 3.15
CA ASN A 36 6.08 4.44 3.49
C ASN A 36 5.29 3.17 3.17
N ILE A 37 4.40 2.76 4.07
CA ILE A 37 3.46 1.66 3.85
C ILE A 37 2.11 2.25 3.50
N CYS A 38 1.54 3.00 4.45
CA CYS A 38 0.26 3.66 4.23
C CYS A 38 0.14 4.99 4.99
N ALA A 39 -0.87 5.76 4.65
CA ALA A 39 -1.29 6.94 5.41
C ALA A 39 -2.81 6.96 5.52
N LEU A 40 -3.34 7.46 6.62
CA LEU A 40 -4.79 7.58 6.83
C LEU A 40 -5.23 9.03 6.66
N LEU A 41 -6.36 9.23 6.01
CA LEU A 41 -7.05 10.51 5.97
C LEU A 41 -8.50 10.29 6.33
N ALA A 42 -8.90 10.72 7.53
CA ALA A 42 -10.29 10.78 7.90
C ALA A 42 -10.96 11.95 7.17
N ALA A 43 -11.99 11.66 6.37
CA ALA A 43 -12.92 12.63 5.83
C ALA A 43 -14.20 12.67 6.70
N LYS A 44 -15.26 13.33 6.21
CA LYS A 44 -16.52 13.47 6.94
C LYS A 44 -17.25 12.13 7.12
N ASP A 45 -17.30 11.32 6.06
CA ASP A 45 -18.11 10.10 5.94
C ASP A 45 -17.30 8.83 5.63
N HIS A 46 -16.00 8.96 5.32
CA HIS A 46 -15.11 7.86 5.02
C HIS A 46 -13.67 8.08 5.52
N VAL A 47 -12.89 7.00 5.61
CA VAL A 47 -11.42 7.04 5.76
C VAL A 47 -10.78 6.62 4.45
N ASN A 48 -9.85 7.42 3.97
CA ASN A 48 -8.99 7.03 2.87
C ASN A 48 -7.67 6.47 3.39
N VAL A 49 -7.42 5.20 3.11
CA VAL A 49 -6.15 4.52 3.33
C VAL A 49 -5.33 4.62 2.04
N PHE A 50 -4.26 5.39 2.07
CA PHE A 50 -3.35 5.55 0.94
C PHE A 50 -2.26 4.50 1.05
N LEU A 51 -2.17 3.59 0.09
CA LEU A 51 -1.19 2.52 0.03
C LEU A 51 -0.02 2.95 -0.86
N TYR A 52 1.19 3.05 -0.30
CA TYR A 52 2.41 3.45 -1.03
C TYR A 52 3.06 2.26 -1.73
N ASP A 53 2.26 1.59 -2.54
CA ASP A 53 2.57 0.31 -3.14
C ASP A 53 3.23 0.41 -4.52
N GLY A 54 3.37 1.63 -5.03
CA GLY A 54 3.89 1.88 -6.37
C GLY A 54 3.04 1.27 -7.49
N ALA A 55 1.78 0.90 -7.25
CA ALA A 55 0.95 0.16 -8.21
C ALA A 55 1.61 -1.14 -8.73
N ILE A 56 2.44 -1.80 -7.93
CA ILE A 56 3.04 -3.12 -8.25
C ILE A 56 2.54 -4.25 -7.35
N VAL A 57 1.77 -3.92 -6.31
CA VAL A 57 1.19 -4.92 -5.40
C VAL A 57 -0.10 -5.45 -6.04
N PRO A 58 -0.33 -6.77 -6.07
CA PRO A 58 -1.58 -7.31 -6.58
C PRO A 58 -2.76 -6.92 -5.68
N ASP A 59 -3.93 -6.74 -6.28
CA ASP A 59 -5.21 -6.52 -5.58
C ASP A 59 -6.24 -7.54 -6.09
N PRO A 60 -6.12 -8.82 -5.68
CA PRO A 60 -7.01 -9.88 -6.18
C PRO A 60 -8.44 -9.74 -5.68
N GLU A 61 -8.62 -9.11 -4.51
CA GLU A 61 -9.91 -8.92 -3.84
C GLU A 61 -10.60 -7.62 -4.29
N GLY A 62 -9.94 -6.80 -5.12
CA GLY A 62 -10.50 -5.57 -5.68
C GLY A 62 -10.83 -4.51 -4.63
N ILE A 63 -10.05 -4.41 -3.55
CA ILE A 63 -10.34 -3.48 -2.44
C ILE A 63 -9.93 -2.04 -2.75
N ILE A 64 -9.16 -1.81 -3.81
CA ILE A 64 -8.74 -0.47 -4.20
C ILE A 64 -9.91 0.26 -4.85
N THR A 65 -10.25 1.41 -4.29
CA THR A 65 -11.38 2.23 -4.74
C THR A 65 -10.95 3.38 -5.65
N ALA A 66 -9.70 3.81 -5.58
CA ALA A 66 -9.20 4.92 -6.40
C ALA A 66 -7.67 4.85 -6.63
N GLY A 67 -7.19 5.70 -7.53
CA GLY A 67 -5.75 5.85 -7.80
C GLY A 67 -5.16 4.77 -8.70
N HIS A 68 -5.96 4.06 -9.50
CA HIS A 68 -5.47 2.97 -10.35
C HIS A 68 -4.42 3.42 -11.39
N GLY A 69 -4.51 4.68 -11.85
CA GLY A 69 -3.48 5.30 -12.71
C GLY A 69 -2.30 5.93 -11.95
N ASN A 70 -2.33 5.97 -10.62
CA ASN A 70 -1.28 6.59 -9.82
C ASN A 70 -0.13 5.59 -9.61
N LYS A 71 1.04 5.95 -10.14
CA LYS A 71 2.24 5.10 -10.09
C LYS A 71 2.93 5.06 -8.72
N THR A 72 2.47 5.86 -7.76
CA THR A 72 3.09 6.02 -6.43
C THR A 72 2.22 5.44 -5.32
N ALA A 73 0.93 5.79 -5.28
CA ALA A 73 0.03 5.33 -4.24
C ALA A 73 -1.40 5.14 -4.73
N ARG A 74 -2.02 4.05 -4.30
CA ARG A 74 -3.44 3.71 -4.55
C ARG A 74 -4.26 3.89 -3.28
N THR A 75 -5.58 3.97 -3.41
CA THR A 75 -6.47 4.31 -2.28
C THR A 75 -7.49 3.21 -2.04
N VAL A 76 -7.65 2.84 -0.77
CA VAL A 76 -8.77 2.07 -0.24
C VAL A 76 -9.62 3.04 0.59
N ALA A 77 -10.82 3.35 0.12
CA ALA A 77 -11.76 4.19 0.83
C ALA A 77 -12.74 3.30 1.60
N VAL A 78 -12.87 3.52 2.91
CA VAL A 78 -13.80 2.77 3.77
C VAL A 78 -14.81 3.77 4.31
N ARG A 79 -16.09 3.60 3.97
CA ARG A 79 -17.16 4.45 4.50
C ARG A 79 -17.58 4.02 5.89
N GLN A 80 -18.21 4.92 6.63
CA GLN A 80 -18.84 4.59 7.89
C GLN A 80 -19.91 3.49 7.68
N GLY A 81 -19.77 2.38 8.41
CA GLY A 81 -20.69 1.24 8.32
C GLY A 81 -20.27 0.17 7.31
N GLU A 82 -19.25 0.41 6.49
CA GLU A 82 -18.64 -0.62 5.66
C GLU A 82 -17.70 -1.50 6.49
N THR A 83 -17.68 -2.79 6.19
CA THR A 83 -16.74 -3.74 6.77
C THR A 83 -15.41 -3.68 6.03
N ILE A 84 -14.31 -3.53 6.76
CA ILE A 84 -12.97 -3.63 6.18
C ILE A 84 -12.71 -5.09 5.82
N ASN A 85 -12.29 -5.35 4.58
CA ASN A 85 -11.71 -6.65 4.24
C ASN A 85 -10.31 -6.76 4.86
N ALA A 86 -10.28 -7.08 6.15
CA ALA A 86 -9.08 -7.19 6.97
C ALA A 86 -8.00 -8.13 6.37
N PRO A 87 -8.31 -9.34 5.87
CA PRO A 87 -7.28 -10.20 5.30
C PRO A 87 -6.68 -9.60 4.01
N ALA A 88 -7.50 -9.02 3.14
CA ALA A 88 -7.03 -8.38 1.91
C ALA A 88 -6.12 -7.17 2.21
N LEU A 89 -6.56 -6.28 3.11
CA LEU A 89 -5.79 -5.09 3.48
C LEU A 89 -4.47 -5.45 4.16
N THR A 90 -4.48 -6.46 5.04
CA THR A 90 -3.28 -6.99 5.70
C THR A 90 -2.30 -7.60 4.68
N ALA A 91 -2.80 -8.37 3.72
CA ALA A 91 -1.98 -8.94 2.65
C ALA A 91 -1.28 -7.83 1.85
N MET A 92 -2.00 -6.77 1.48
CA MET A 92 -1.41 -5.61 0.83
C MET A 92 -0.31 -4.95 1.68
N PHE A 93 -0.53 -4.73 2.99
CA PHE A 93 0.51 -4.19 3.87
C PHE A 93 1.75 -5.07 3.92
N ARG A 94 1.58 -6.40 4.04
CA ARG A 94 2.71 -7.34 4.02
C ARG A 94 3.50 -7.28 2.72
N HIS A 95 2.83 -7.20 1.57
CA HIS A 95 3.49 -7.02 0.28
C HIS A 95 4.27 -5.69 0.20
N ILE A 96 3.68 -4.59 0.67
CA ILE A 96 4.37 -3.29 0.68
C ILE A 96 5.60 -3.32 1.62
N ILE A 97 5.47 -3.94 2.80
CA ILE A 97 6.58 -4.15 3.73
C ILE A 97 7.69 -4.97 3.07
N ALA A 98 7.36 -6.08 2.41
CA ALA A 98 8.33 -6.90 1.69
C ALA A 98 9.03 -6.10 0.58
N ASN A 99 8.27 -5.31 -0.19
CA ASN A 99 8.82 -4.44 -1.22
C ASN A 99 9.78 -3.39 -0.65
N ASN A 100 9.43 -2.78 0.48
CA ASN A 100 10.29 -1.82 1.17
C ASN A 100 11.59 -2.47 1.65
N ARG A 101 11.52 -3.68 2.22
CA ARG A 101 12.70 -4.47 2.64
C ARG A 101 13.59 -4.87 1.47
N ALA A 102 13.02 -5.09 0.28
CA ALA A 102 13.78 -5.37 -0.94
C ALA A 102 14.46 -4.10 -1.54
N GLY A 103 14.32 -2.93 -0.92
CA GLY A 103 14.86 -1.65 -1.37
C GLY A 103 13.83 -0.72 -2.01
N GLY A 104 12.54 -1.02 -1.83
CA GLY A 104 11.41 -0.18 -2.22
C GLY A 104 10.93 -0.41 -3.65
N TRP A 105 9.64 -0.10 -3.88
CA TRP A 105 8.98 -0.28 -5.18
C TRP A 105 9.68 0.44 -6.34
N ARG A 106 10.39 1.54 -6.09
CA ARG A 106 11.16 2.26 -7.14
C ARG A 106 12.32 1.42 -7.69
N LYS A 107 13.03 0.72 -6.81
CA LYS A 107 14.11 -0.19 -7.19
C LYS A 107 13.53 -1.40 -7.94
N LEU A 108 12.50 -2.02 -7.38
CA LEU A 108 11.82 -3.18 -7.97
C LEU A 108 11.27 -2.90 -9.37
N LYS A 109 10.67 -1.71 -9.59
CA LYS A 109 10.21 -1.31 -10.93
C LYS A 109 11.34 -1.22 -11.95
N ARG A 110 12.49 -0.66 -11.55
CA ARG A 110 13.66 -0.53 -12.43
C ARG A 110 14.23 -1.89 -12.80
N GLU A 111 14.32 -2.79 -11.82
CA GLU A 111 14.79 -4.17 -12.02
C GLU A 111 13.83 -4.96 -12.91
N GLY A 112 12.51 -4.87 -12.68
CA GLY A 112 11.51 -5.49 -13.55
C GLY A 112 11.54 -4.98 -15.00
N SER A 113 11.79 -3.69 -15.23
CA SER A 113 11.95 -3.14 -16.58
C SER A 113 13.25 -3.55 -17.27
N ALA A 114 14.32 -3.77 -16.50
CA ALA A 114 15.61 -4.21 -17.04
C ALA A 114 15.55 -5.68 -17.47
N THR A 115 14.87 -6.54 -16.70
CA THR A 115 14.64 -7.95 -17.07
C THR A 115 13.76 -8.07 -18.32
N ALA A 116 12.70 -7.27 -18.43
CA ALA A 116 11.81 -7.30 -19.59
C ALA A 116 12.48 -6.86 -20.91
N SER A 117 13.48 -5.98 -20.84
CA SER A 117 14.22 -5.50 -22.04
C SER A 117 15.28 -6.50 -22.53
N GLY A 118 15.64 -7.51 -21.72
CA GLY A 118 16.66 -8.51 -22.06
C GLY A 118 16.13 -9.75 -22.78
N GLU A 119 14.81 -10.00 -22.74
CA GLU A 119 14.20 -11.24 -23.24
C GLU A 119 13.76 -11.16 -24.72
N GLU A 120 13.78 -9.98 -25.35
CA GLU A 120 13.48 -9.81 -26.78
C GLU A 120 14.68 -10.06 -27.72
N ALA A 121 15.90 -10.29 -27.20
CA ALA A 121 17.11 -10.44 -28.00
C ALA A 121 17.41 -11.87 -28.49
N GLY A 122 16.49 -12.83 -28.32
CA GLY A 122 16.78 -14.26 -28.50
C GLY A 122 15.68 -15.08 -29.19
N ARG A 123 15.31 -14.75 -30.43
CA ARG A 123 14.66 -15.71 -31.35
C ARG A 123 15.33 -15.65 -32.73
N PRO A 124 16.24 -16.58 -33.06
CA PRO A 124 16.59 -16.83 -34.46
C PRO A 124 15.48 -17.67 -35.11
N GLY A 125 15.08 -17.27 -36.32
CA GLY A 125 14.17 -18.00 -37.19
C GLY A 125 14.84 -19.11 -37.99
#